data_AF-A0A242KCY5-F1
#
_entry.id   AF-A0A242KCY5-F1
#
_cell.length_a   1.000
_cell.length_b   1.000
_cell.length_c   1.000
_cell.angle_alpha   90.00
_cell.angle_beta   90.00
_cell.angle_gamma   90.00
#
_symmetry.space_group_name_H-M   'P 1'
#
loop_
_entity.id
_entity.type
_entity.pdbx_description
1 polymer ?
#
loop_
_entity_poly.entity_id
_entity_poly.type
_entity_poly.pdbx_seq_one_letter_code
_entity_poly.pdbx_strand_id
1 'polypeptide(L)'
;MKKAIIVLLFLISGLIFGNEWAYGEEKEQDILFVADVSYSMASHDPEKHIFEAIQLLGSKSINGKNRLGYVLYNDSIVKDQNLTELNKPELLDQWMEEIKAVTPIKGTDVGLGLKTAQRIMKVSQAKTGQGMIILLSDGDTEVDSGNPNRNQEAINLDVRQALDTLECPLYVIQYSELEYRDKGPMNQWAGQTGGRTYSVQTTEELQRVVNEIYELQTKKIAEKYQQEVEQLEQKKKVFTLAVPVPKNQKQPIKEIVVTLKADDEISEIKQTAEASEQNTQEEKDVSIDGKGNQLVITLRNPTKTEYVFNYQTESNNPAEATTKIKLHTSEKKLQKKPLEKQTLFYSILVAIGLIIGGSIMFFLFKRKHPTEEKQVEYFFADALEGCFTKAFDQEDIPIQNWPANIFQRQKTVTLYDLLYEEEIREKMPDSKKVQFQVGVENTLKMRIRGSVEGIQQGREIPKGVWVTLSVRQGAYLIFKQDELEIDLHIRKKSI
;
A
#
# COMPACT_ATOMS: atom_id res chain seq x y z
N MET A 1 50.52 -7.67 7.65
CA MET A 1 49.48 -8.51 7.02
C MET A 1 48.26 -8.46 7.93
N LYS A 2 47.30 -7.58 7.62
CA LYS A 2 46.02 -7.86 6.93
C LYS A 2 45.03 -8.66 7.79
N LYS A 3 44.02 -7.94 8.32
CA LYS A 3 42.55 -8.16 8.21
C LYS A 3 41.88 -7.54 9.46
N ALA A 4 41.27 -6.37 9.29
CA ALA A 4 39.83 -6.19 9.03
C ALA A 4 39.01 -6.36 10.33
N ILE A 5 38.70 -5.23 10.98
CA ILE A 5 37.64 -5.13 11.98
C ILE A 5 36.51 -4.34 11.30
N ILE A 6 35.59 -5.10 10.73
CA ILE A 6 34.23 -4.66 10.38
C ILE A 6 33.45 -4.76 11.68
N VAL A 7 33.01 -3.63 12.24
CA VAL A 7 32.04 -3.59 13.33
C VAL A 7 31.05 -2.46 13.03
N LEU A 8 29.81 -2.92 12.84
CA LEU A 8 28.55 -2.25 13.23
C LEU A 8 28.00 -1.13 12.33
N LEU A 9 27.17 -1.52 11.35
CA LEU A 9 26.07 -0.72 10.80
C LEU A 9 25.07 -1.62 10.05
N PHE A 10 24.41 -2.51 10.79
CA PHE A 10 23.28 -3.31 10.28
C PHE A 10 22.21 -3.36 11.37
N LEU A 11 21.57 -2.22 11.66
CA LEU A 11 20.44 -2.17 12.60
C LEU A 11 19.53 -0.94 12.39
N ILE A 12 19.32 -0.49 11.14
CA ILE A 12 18.21 0.43 10.82
C ILE A 12 17.70 0.15 9.40
N SER A 13 17.01 -0.97 9.19
CA SER A 13 16.18 -1.16 7.98
C SER A 13 14.88 -1.93 8.26
N GLY A 14 14.45 -2.01 9.52
CA GLY A 14 13.33 -2.86 9.94
C GLY A 14 12.11 -2.14 10.52
N LEU A 15 12.02 -0.81 10.47
CA LEU A 15 11.02 -0.04 11.24
C LEU A 15 10.17 0.96 10.43
N ILE A 16 9.91 0.71 9.15
CA ILE A 16 8.81 1.38 8.43
C ILE A 16 8.11 0.35 7.53
N PHE A 17 7.51 -0.68 8.12
CA PHE A 17 6.49 -1.47 7.40
C PHE A 17 5.44 -1.92 8.41
N GLY A 18 4.25 -1.33 8.23
CA GLY A 18 3.03 -1.55 9.00
C GLY A 18 2.52 -0.23 9.60
N ASN A 19 1.35 0.32 9.28
CA ASN A 19 0.19 -0.15 8.54
C ASN A 19 -0.38 1.08 7.82
N GLU A 20 -0.25 1.16 6.49
CA GLU A 20 -0.87 2.19 5.66
C GLU A 20 -1.90 1.48 4.79
N TRP A 21 -3.10 1.31 5.36
CA TRP A 21 -4.21 0.67 4.67
C TRP A 21 -4.88 1.71 3.74
N ALA A 22 -4.64 1.51 2.45
CA ALA A 22 -5.48 1.87 1.30
C ALA A 22 -6.24 3.21 1.36
N TYR A 23 -5.59 4.28 0.89
CA TYR A 23 -6.31 5.41 0.30
C TYR A 23 -5.77 5.67 -1.11
N GLY A 24 -6.56 5.27 -2.11
CA GLY A 24 -6.54 5.88 -3.45
C GLY A 24 -5.45 5.49 -4.45
N GLU A 25 -5.00 4.24 -4.54
CA GLU A 25 -4.64 3.75 -5.88
C GLU A 25 -5.95 3.48 -6.63
N GLU A 26 -6.15 4.11 -7.79
CA GLU A 26 -7.17 3.63 -8.72
C GLU A 26 -6.90 2.15 -8.96
N LYS A 27 -7.86 1.32 -8.55
CA LYS A 27 -7.71 -0.12 -8.57
C LYS A 27 -7.81 -0.57 -10.01
N GLU A 28 -6.67 -1.01 -10.53
CA GLU A 28 -6.56 -1.61 -11.85
C GLU A 28 -7.50 -2.82 -11.96
N GLN A 29 -8.35 -2.79 -12.97
CA GLN A 29 -9.23 -3.88 -13.35
C GLN A 29 -8.95 -4.32 -14.78
N ASP A 30 -9.08 -5.62 -15.01
CA ASP A 30 -9.07 -6.20 -16.36
C ASP A 30 -10.51 -6.45 -16.79
N ILE A 31 -11.01 -5.66 -17.74
CA ILE A 31 -12.41 -5.66 -18.14
C ILE A 31 -12.52 -6.14 -19.58
N LEU A 32 -13.09 -7.33 -19.77
CA LEU A 32 -13.29 -7.89 -21.10
C LEU A 32 -14.76 -7.95 -21.46
N PHE A 33 -15.15 -7.21 -22.49
CA PHE A 33 -16.50 -7.25 -23.05
C PHE A 33 -16.63 -8.41 -24.04
N VAL A 34 -17.72 -9.15 -23.97
CA VAL A 34 -18.08 -10.17 -24.96
C VAL A 34 -19.44 -9.76 -25.49
N ALA A 35 -19.49 -9.21 -26.69
CA ALA A 35 -20.68 -8.54 -27.18
C ALA A 35 -21.25 -9.23 -28.42
N ASP A 36 -22.54 -9.50 -28.33
CA ASP A 36 -23.35 -10.08 -29.38
C ASP A 36 -23.58 -9.04 -30.48
N VAL A 37 -23.23 -9.41 -31.71
CA VAL A 37 -23.49 -8.63 -32.94
C VAL A 37 -24.32 -9.46 -33.93
N SER A 38 -25.10 -10.41 -33.43
CA SER A 38 -26.00 -11.23 -34.24
C SER A 38 -27.17 -10.44 -34.81
N TYR A 39 -27.84 -11.04 -35.79
CA TYR A 39 -28.95 -10.40 -36.51
C TYR A 39 -30.13 -9.99 -35.61
N SER A 40 -30.42 -10.72 -34.52
CA SER A 40 -31.51 -10.38 -33.61
C SER A 40 -31.26 -9.06 -32.87
N MET A 41 -30.00 -8.69 -32.64
CA MET A 41 -29.63 -7.39 -32.07
C MET A 41 -30.12 -6.22 -32.93
N ALA A 42 -30.22 -6.39 -34.26
CA ALA A 42 -30.78 -5.34 -35.13
C ALA A 42 -32.26 -5.03 -34.84
N SER A 43 -32.98 -5.94 -34.19
CA SER A 43 -34.37 -5.73 -33.75
C SER A 43 -34.49 -5.31 -32.29
N HIS A 44 -33.66 -5.87 -31.39
CA HIS A 44 -33.73 -5.59 -29.95
C HIS A 44 -32.96 -4.33 -29.53
N ASP A 45 -31.98 -3.93 -30.32
CA ASP A 45 -31.10 -2.79 -30.08
C ASP A 45 -30.71 -2.11 -31.42
N PRO A 46 -31.67 -1.50 -32.12
CA PRO A 46 -31.44 -0.91 -33.44
C PRO A 46 -30.38 0.20 -33.42
N GLU A 47 -30.31 0.97 -32.33
CA GLU A 47 -29.38 2.09 -32.14
C GLU A 47 -28.05 1.66 -31.50
N LYS A 48 -27.90 0.36 -31.17
CA LYS A 48 -26.68 -0.24 -30.60
C LYS A 48 -26.30 0.37 -29.24
N HIS A 49 -27.31 0.69 -28.43
CA HIS A 49 -27.22 1.21 -27.07
C HIS A 49 -26.44 0.26 -26.15
N ILE A 50 -26.46 -1.05 -26.38
CA ILE A 50 -25.71 -2.00 -25.56
C ILE A 50 -24.20 -1.69 -25.49
N PHE A 51 -23.65 -1.07 -26.53
CA PHE A 51 -22.24 -0.66 -26.56
C PHE A 51 -21.94 0.59 -25.73
N GLU A 52 -22.94 1.30 -25.23
CA GLU A 52 -22.73 2.36 -24.23
C GLU A 52 -22.10 1.80 -22.95
N ALA A 53 -22.27 0.51 -22.65
CA ALA A 53 -21.54 -0.15 -21.56
C ALA A 53 -20.02 -0.08 -21.75
N ILE A 54 -19.55 -0.31 -22.99
CA ILE A 54 -18.14 -0.23 -23.36
C ILE A 54 -17.68 1.23 -23.26
N GLN A 55 -18.47 2.15 -23.80
CA GLN A 55 -18.16 3.58 -23.76
C GLN A 55 -18.06 4.11 -22.32
N LEU A 56 -18.97 3.71 -21.43
CA LEU A 56 -19.01 4.15 -20.05
C LEU A 56 -17.80 3.67 -19.26
N LEU A 57 -17.47 2.37 -19.28
CA LEU A 57 -16.29 1.87 -18.57
C LEU A 57 -14.99 2.31 -19.25
N GLY A 58 -14.98 2.45 -20.57
CA GLY A 58 -13.88 3.05 -21.31
C GLY A 58 -13.60 4.47 -20.83
N SER A 59 -14.64 5.30 -20.72
CA SER A 59 -14.53 6.69 -20.25
C SER A 59 -14.01 6.78 -18.82
N LYS A 60 -14.47 5.89 -17.93
CA LYS A 60 -13.95 5.78 -16.54
C LYS A 60 -12.50 5.31 -16.47
N SER A 61 -12.00 4.69 -17.52
CA SER A 61 -10.64 4.14 -17.57
C SER A 61 -9.62 5.11 -18.15
N ILE A 62 -10.09 6.22 -18.74
CA ILE A 62 -9.23 7.31 -19.20
C ILE A 62 -8.48 7.89 -17.98
N ASN A 63 -7.17 8.08 -18.14
CA ASN A 63 -6.24 8.48 -17.07
C ASN A 63 -6.10 7.49 -15.90
N GLY A 64 -6.75 6.33 -15.99
CA GLY A 64 -6.64 5.26 -15.01
C GLY A 64 -5.73 4.12 -15.43
N LYS A 65 -5.71 3.07 -14.61
CA LYS A 65 -4.89 1.86 -14.83
C LYS A 65 -5.67 0.68 -15.42
N ASN A 66 -6.97 0.82 -15.63
CA ASN A 66 -7.81 -0.29 -16.13
C ASN A 66 -7.35 -0.72 -17.53
N ARG A 67 -7.33 -2.03 -17.75
CA ARG A 67 -7.11 -2.62 -19.07
C ARG A 67 -8.43 -3.13 -19.60
N LEU A 68 -8.80 -2.67 -20.78
CA LEU A 68 -10.04 -3.06 -21.44
C LEU A 68 -9.74 -3.92 -22.66
N GLY A 69 -10.65 -4.80 -23.00
CA GLY A 69 -10.66 -5.55 -24.25
C GLY A 69 -12.09 -5.87 -24.66
N TYR A 70 -12.27 -6.35 -25.88
CA TYR A 70 -13.58 -6.76 -26.36
C TYR A 70 -13.49 -7.98 -27.30
N VAL A 71 -14.60 -8.71 -27.40
CA VAL A 71 -14.87 -9.76 -28.39
C VAL A 71 -16.24 -9.48 -28.96
N LEU A 72 -16.33 -9.25 -30.27
CA LEU A 72 -17.59 -9.14 -30.99
C LEU A 72 -17.86 -10.47 -31.68
N TYR A 73 -19.00 -11.09 -31.39
CA TYR A 73 -19.34 -12.41 -31.89
C TYR A 73 -20.74 -12.49 -32.49
N ASN A 74 -20.87 -13.36 -33.48
CA ASN A 74 -22.13 -13.87 -34.04
C ASN A 74 -21.99 -15.40 -34.10
N ASP A 75 -22.22 -16.06 -35.23
CA ASP A 75 -21.82 -17.46 -35.45
C ASP A 75 -20.29 -17.69 -35.57
N SER A 76 -19.52 -16.59 -35.57
CA SER A 76 -18.07 -16.51 -35.64
C SER A 76 -17.54 -15.36 -34.77
N ILE A 77 -16.21 -15.24 -34.66
CA ILE A 77 -15.60 -14.04 -34.07
C ILE A 77 -15.44 -12.99 -35.17
N VAL A 78 -16.22 -11.92 -35.08
CA VAL A 78 -16.17 -10.80 -36.03
C VAL A 78 -14.90 -9.98 -35.80
N LYS A 79 -14.63 -9.66 -34.53
CA LYS A 79 -13.46 -8.89 -34.14
C LYS A 79 -13.15 -9.11 -32.67
N ASP A 80 -11.87 -9.10 -32.33
CA ASP A 80 -11.42 -9.15 -30.94
C ASP A 80 -10.24 -8.21 -30.71
N GLN A 81 -10.12 -7.75 -29.46
CA GLN A 81 -9.09 -6.86 -28.99
C GLN A 81 -8.59 -7.34 -27.63
N ASN A 82 -7.29 -7.60 -27.54
CA ASN A 82 -6.65 -7.97 -26.28
C ASN A 82 -6.75 -6.86 -25.24
N LEU A 83 -6.65 -7.22 -23.95
CA LEU A 83 -6.61 -6.25 -22.86
C LEU A 83 -5.48 -5.24 -23.07
N THR A 84 -5.83 -3.95 -23.09
CA THR A 84 -4.90 -2.83 -23.20
C THR A 84 -5.35 -1.68 -22.32
N GLU A 85 -4.42 -0.89 -21.83
CA GLU A 85 -4.74 0.36 -21.13
C GLU A 85 -5.43 1.33 -22.09
N LEU A 86 -6.62 1.78 -21.70
CA LEU A 86 -7.36 2.79 -22.44
C LEU A 86 -7.15 4.15 -21.75
N ASN A 87 -5.97 4.73 -21.95
CA ASN A 87 -5.55 5.96 -21.27
C ASN A 87 -5.79 7.24 -22.07
N LYS A 88 -6.36 7.14 -23.28
CA LYS A 88 -6.60 8.25 -24.20
C LYS A 88 -8.02 8.24 -24.74
N PRO A 89 -8.74 9.38 -24.73
CA PRO A 89 -10.07 9.48 -25.30
C PRO A 89 -10.12 9.05 -26.78
N GLU A 90 -9.11 9.40 -27.57
CA GLU A 90 -9.10 9.13 -29.01
C GLU A 90 -9.08 7.63 -29.32
N LEU A 91 -8.47 6.81 -28.44
CA LEU A 91 -8.47 5.37 -28.60
C LEU A 91 -9.85 4.77 -28.31
N LEU A 92 -10.59 5.34 -27.34
CA LEU A 92 -11.97 4.96 -27.07
C LEU A 92 -12.86 5.27 -28.26
N ASP A 93 -12.73 6.48 -28.82
CA ASP A 93 -13.52 6.92 -29.97
C ASP A 93 -13.28 5.99 -31.16
N GLN A 94 -12.02 5.64 -31.45
CA GLN A 94 -11.68 4.69 -32.50
C GLN A 94 -12.34 3.32 -32.26
N TRP A 95 -12.29 2.78 -31.04
CA TRP A 95 -12.94 1.51 -30.72
C TRP A 95 -14.45 1.59 -30.94
N MET A 96 -15.08 2.67 -30.50
CA MET A 96 -16.52 2.85 -30.62
C MET A 96 -16.95 2.98 -32.09
N GLU A 97 -16.19 3.68 -32.92
CA GLU A 97 -16.42 3.73 -34.38
C GLU A 97 -16.31 2.32 -35.00
N GLU A 98 -15.27 1.57 -34.66
CA GLU A 98 -15.04 0.22 -35.18
C GLU A 98 -16.14 -0.78 -34.75
N ILE A 99 -16.55 -0.74 -33.48
CA ILE A 99 -17.60 -1.59 -32.92
C ILE A 99 -18.95 -1.26 -33.56
N LYS A 100 -19.30 0.04 -33.64
CA LYS A 100 -20.58 0.48 -34.21
C LYS A 100 -20.66 0.28 -35.73
N ALA A 101 -19.54 0.19 -36.43
CA ALA A 101 -19.51 -0.10 -37.87
C ALA A 101 -19.84 -1.57 -38.22
N VAL A 102 -19.85 -2.49 -37.25
CA VAL A 102 -20.13 -3.91 -37.50
C VAL A 102 -21.57 -4.09 -38.00
N THR A 103 -21.71 -4.84 -39.09
CA THR A 103 -23.02 -5.21 -39.67
C THR A 103 -23.50 -6.52 -39.05
N PRO A 104 -24.73 -6.59 -38.52
CA PRO A 104 -25.27 -7.81 -37.95
C PRO A 104 -25.42 -8.94 -38.97
N ILE A 105 -25.00 -10.16 -38.61
CA ILE A 105 -25.14 -11.39 -39.41
C ILE A 105 -25.88 -12.44 -38.58
N LYS A 106 -26.56 -13.39 -39.24
CA LYS A 106 -27.30 -14.45 -38.56
C LYS A 106 -26.41 -15.37 -37.71
N GLY A 107 -27.03 -15.94 -36.69
CA GLY A 107 -26.45 -16.94 -35.79
C GLY A 107 -25.71 -16.34 -34.59
N THR A 108 -25.75 -17.08 -33.48
CA THR A 108 -25.21 -16.66 -32.18
C THR A 108 -24.43 -17.81 -31.52
N ASP A 109 -23.10 -17.84 -31.68
CA ASP A 109 -22.18 -18.78 -31.02
C ASP A 109 -21.47 -18.12 -29.82
N VAL A 110 -22.23 -17.95 -28.74
CA VAL A 110 -21.71 -17.43 -27.47
C VAL A 110 -20.64 -18.33 -26.85
N GLY A 111 -20.66 -19.64 -27.13
CA GLY A 111 -19.60 -20.56 -26.68
C GLY A 111 -18.25 -20.20 -27.29
N LEU A 112 -18.22 -19.85 -28.58
CA LEU A 112 -17.03 -19.34 -29.25
C LEU A 112 -16.60 -17.97 -28.69
N GLY A 113 -17.56 -17.08 -28.43
CA GLY A 113 -17.31 -15.79 -27.78
C GLY A 113 -16.62 -15.94 -26.41
N LEU A 114 -17.17 -16.78 -25.53
CA LEU A 114 -16.61 -17.03 -24.19
C LEU A 114 -15.24 -17.72 -24.24
N LYS A 115 -15.04 -18.72 -25.10
CA LYS A 115 -13.70 -19.35 -25.28
C LYS A 115 -12.66 -18.35 -25.77
N THR A 116 -13.05 -17.45 -26.67
CA THR A 116 -12.17 -16.38 -27.15
C THR A 116 -11.85 -15.41 -26.02
N ALA A 117 -12.84 -15.09 -25.18
CA ALA A 117 -12.63 -14.24 -24.03
C ALA A 117 -11.62 -14.85 -23.04
N GLN A 118 -11.74 -16.14 -22.74
CA GLN A 118 -10.77 -16.85 -21.90
C GLN A 118 -9.35 -16.85 -22.49
N ARG A 119 -9.23 -17.06 -23.81
CA ARG A 119 -7.94 -16.96 -24.51
C ARG A 119 -7.33 -15.57 -24.30
N ILE A 120 -8.12 -14.51 -24.47
CA ILE A 120 -7.66 -13.12 -24.28
C ILE A 120 -7.21 -12.90 -22.84
N MET A 121 -8.04 -13.25 -21.85
CA MET A 121 -7.68 -13.12 -20.43
C MET A 121 -6.35 -13.83 -20.12
N LYS A 122 -6.14 -15.03 -20.68
CA LYS A 122 -4.90 -15.79 -20.49
C LYS A 122 -3.69 -15.16 -21.20
N VAL A 123 -3.82 -14.78 -22.47
CA VAL A 123 -2.73 -14.22 -23.28
C VAL A 123 -2.32 -12.84 -22.76
N SER A 124 -3.28 -12.02 -22.33
CA SER A 124 -3.04 -10.71 -21.74
C SER A 124 -2.54 -10.78 -20.28
N GLN A 125 -2.40 -11.98 -19.72
CA GLN A 125 -1.99 -12.20 -18.33
C GLN A 125 -2.89 -11.40 -17.37
N ALA A 126 -4.19 -11.63 -17.49
CA ALA A 126 -5.16 -10.97 -16.63
C ALA A 126 -4.83 -11.26 -15.16
N LYS A 127 -4.83 -10.21 -14.34
CA LYS A 127 -4.41 -10.28 -12.94
C LYS A 127 -5.46 -11.07 -12.16
N THR A 128 -5.02 -12.15 -11.51
CA THR A 128 -5.91 -13.06 -10.78
C THR A 128 -6.68 -12.31 -9.68
N GLY A 129 -8.01 -12.32 -9.79
CA GLY A 129 -8.91 -11.63 -8.87
C GLY A 129 -9.13 -10.14 -9.14
N GLN A 130 -8.57 -9.59 -10.23
CA GLN A 130 -8.85 -8.23 -10.70
C GLN A 130 -9.61 -8.19 -12.03
N GLY A 131 -9.72 -9.33 -12.70
CA GLY A 131 -10.47 -9.45 -13.94
C GLY A 131 -11.98 -9.61 -13.76
N MET A 132 -12.73 -9.17 -14.77
CA MET A 132 -14.14 -9.49 -14.97
C MET A 132 -14.45 -9.62 -16.46
N ILE A 133 -15.45 -10.44 -16.79
CA ILE A 133 -16.02 -10.53 -18.13
C ILE A 133 -17.44 -9.96 -18.08
N ILE A 134 -17.79 -9.12 -19.05
CA ILE A 134 -19.14 -8.59 -19.22
C ILE A 134 -19.69 -9.08 -20.57
N LEU A 135 -20.60 -10.05 -20.53
CA LEU A 135 -21.35 -10.53 -21.68
C LEU A 135 -22.52 -9.59 -21.96
N LEU A 136 -22.56 -9.06 -23.17
CA LEU A 136 -23.58 -8.17 -23.70
C LEU A 136 -24.35 -8.92 -24.80
N SER A 137 -25.64 -9.16 -24.62
CA SER A 137 -26.49 -9.87 -25.61
C SER A 137 -27.95 -9.46 -25.45
N ASP A 138 -28.83 -9.85 -26.37
CA ASP A 138 -30.29 -9.79 -26.20
C ASP A 138 -30.84 -11.00 -25.42
N GLY A 139 -29.97 -11.97 -25.07
CA GLY A 139 -30.29 -13.13 -24.22
C GLY A 139 -30.61 -14.40 -24.99
N ASP A 140 -30.51 -14.38 -26.33
CA ASP A 140 -30.69 -15.55 -27.17
C ASP A 140 -29.35 -16.27 -27.46
N THR A 141 -29.43 -17.56 -27.79
CA THR A 141 -28.26 -18.40 -28.09
C THR A 141 -28.46 -19.27 -29.33
N GLU A 142 -29.43 -18.89 -30.17
CA GLU A 142 -29.85 -19.67 -31.32
C GLU A 142 -28.75 -19.76 -32.40
N VAL A 143 -28.45 -21.01 -32.78
CA VAL A 143 -27.60 -21.29 -33.94
C VAL A 143 -28.36 -20.98 -35.21
N ASP A 144 -27.69 -20.43 -36.22
CA ASP A 144 -28.26 -20.45 -37.57
C ASP A 144 -28.48 -21.91 -38.00
N SER A 145 -29.74 -22.29 -38.17
CA SER A 145 -30.19 -23.62 -38.62
C SER A 145 -29.49 -24.13 -39.89
N GLY A 146 -28.85 -23.24 -40.67
CA GLY A 146 -28.07 -23.57 -41.85
C GLY A 146 -26.58 -23.90 -41.63
N ASN A 147 -26.01 -23.79 -40.42
CA ASN A 147 -24.58 -24.01 -40.19
C ASN A 147 -24.25 -25.52 -40.08
N PRO A 148 -23.58 -26.15 -41.07
CA PRO A 148 -23.32 -27.59 -41.05
C PRO A 148 -22.19 -27.99 -40.09
N ASN A 149 -21.38 -27.03 -39.64
CA ASN A 149 -20.19 -27.28 -38.83
C ASN A 149 -20.45 -27.12 -37.33
N ARG A 150 -21.63 -26.63 -36.95
CA ARG A 150 -21.92 -26.22 -35.59
C ARG A 150 -23.37 -26.45 -35.22
N ASN A 151 -23.61 -27.04 -34.05
CA ASN A 151 -24.95 -27.28 -33.52
C ASN A 151 -25.09 -26.77 -32.07
N GLN A 152 -26.32 -26.70 -31.57
CA GLN A 152 -26.60 -26.16 -30.23
C GLN A 152 -25.91 -26.95 -29.11
N GLU A 153 -25.81 -28.27 -29.23
CA GLU A 153 -25.15 -29.11 -28.22
C GLU A 153 -23.67 -28.77 -28.06
N ALA A 154 -22.98 -28.52 -29.18
CA ALA A 154 -21.57 -28.17 -29.18
C ALA A 154 -21.33 -26.76 -28.59
N ILE A 155 -22.25 -25.81 -28.84
CA ILE A 155 -22.23 -24.48 -28.21
C ILE A 155 -22.44 -24.61 -26.70
N ASN A 156 -23.45 -25.36 -26.27
CA ASN A 156 -23.74 -25.58 -24.86
C ASN A 156 -22.60 -26.31 -24.14
N LEU A 157 -21.88 -27.20 -24.81
CA LEU A 157 -20.67 -27.83 -24.28
C LEU A 157 -19.56 -26.79 -24.09
N ASP A 158 -19.32 -25.95 -25.09
CA ASP A 158 -18.28 -24.92 -25.03
C ASP A 158 -18.55 -23.85 -23.99
N VAL A 159 -19.82 -23.43 -23.84
CA VAL A 159 -20.23 -22.53 -22.76
C VAL A 159 -19.92 -23.16 -21.41
N ARG A 160 -20.34 -24.41 -21.16
CA ARG A 160 -20.05 -25.11 -19.90
C ARG A 160 -18.56 -25.19 -19.61
N GLN A 161 -17.76 -25.61 -20.60
CA GLN A 161 -16.30 -25.70 -20.46
C GLN A 161 -15.66 -24.34 -20.16
N ALA A 162 -16.17 -23.27 -20.79
CA ALA A 162 -15.69 -21.93 -20.54
C ALA A 162 -16.05 -21.47 -19.12
N LEU A 163 -17.28 -21.71 -18.65
CA LEU A 163 -17.69 -21.34 -17.30
C LEU A 163 -16.91 -22.11 -16.23
N ASP A 164 -16.71 -23.42 -16.41
CA ASP A 164 -16.00 -24.29 -15.47
C ASP A 164 -14.54 -23.88 -15.25
N THR A 165 -13.93 -23.23 -16.24
CA THR A 165 -12.51 -22.87 -16.23
C THR A 165 -12.30 -21.36 -16.04
N LEU A 166 -13.36 -20.58 -15.83
CA LEU A 166 -13.27 -19.15 -15.67
C LEU A 166 -12.80 -18.76 -14.26
N GLU A 167 -11.67 -18.05 -14.18
CA GLU A 167 -11.07 -17.59 -12.91
C GLU A 167 -11.55 -16.19 -12.48
N CYS A 168 -12.53 -15.62 -13.18
CA CYS A 168 -13.08 -14.30 -12.91
C CYS A 168 -14.62 -14.30 -13.01
N PRO A 169 -15.32 -13.34 -12.38
CA PRO A 169 -16.76 -13.24 -12.51
C PRO A 169 -17.19 -12.89 -13.95
N LEU A 170 -18.19 -13.62 -14.43
CA LEU A 170 -18.96 -13.32 -15.63
C LEU A 170 -20.22 -12.56 -15.21
N TYR A 171 -20.34 -11.32 -15.68
CA TYR A 171 -21.57 -10.54 -15.63
C TYR A 171 -22.29 -10.64 -16.96
N VAL A 172 -23.61 -10.79 -16.94
CA VAL A 172 -24.43 -10.87 -18.15
C VAL A 172 -25.38 -9.69 -18.15
N ILE A 173 -25.37 -8.91 -19.22
CA ILE A 173 -26.34 -7.84 -19.47
C ILE A 173 -27.15 -8.24 -20.69
N GLN A 174 -28.42 -8.50 -20.47
CA GLN A 174 -29.42 -8.71 -21.49
C GLN A 174 -30.09 -7.38 -21.80
N TYR A 175 -29.90 -6.87 -23.01
CA TYR A 175 -30.48 -5.61 -23.45
C TYR A 175 -31.49 -5.84 -24.57
N SER A 176 -32.70 -5.30 -24.42
CA SER A 176 -33.76 -5.37 -25.43
C SER A 176 -34.80 -4.27 -25.22
N GLU A 177 -35.01 -3.46 -26.26
CA GLU A 177 -36.05 -2.41 -26.29
C GLU A 177 -37.48 -2.97 -26.44
N LEU A 178 -37.61 -4.20 -26.96
CA LEU A 178 -38.91 -4.74 -27.38
C LEU A 178 -39.68 -5.39 -26.23
N GLU A 179 -39.05 -6.29 -25.47
CA GLU A 179 -39.64 -6.96 -24.29
C GLU A 179 -38.56 -7.47 -23.32
N TYR A 180 -38.95 -7.74 -22.07
CA TYR A 180 -38.10 -8.29 -21.00
C TYR A 180 -37.84 -9.79 -21.23
N ARG A 181 -36.60 -10.17 -21.54
CA ARG A 181 -36.20 -11.56 -21.82
C ARG A 181 -35.50 -12.26 -20.65
N ASP A 182 -36.17 -12.43 -19.51
CA ASP A 182 -35.64 -13.25 -18.39
C ASP A 182 -35.94 -14.76 -18.57
N LYS A 183 -35.68 -15.31 -19.76
CA LYS A 183 -35.99 -16.73 -20.05
C LYS A 183 -34.88 -17.49 -20.77
N GLY A 184 -33.76 -16.84 -21.08
CA GLY A 184 -32.64 -17.46 -21.78
C GLY A 184 -31.78 -18.35 -20.86
N PRO A 185 -31.07 -19.34 -21.41
CA PRO A 185 -30.12 -20.17 -20.64
C PRO A 185 -29.01 -19.33 -19.99
N MET A 186 -28.73 -18.13 -20.51
CA MET A 186 -27.74 -17.18 -19.99
C MET A 186 -27.97 -16.78 -18.52
N ASN A 187 -29.21 -16.87 -18.01
CA ASN A 187 -29.56 -16.43 -16.64
C ASN A 187 -28.91 -17.31 -15.58
N GLN A 188 -28.48 -18.51 -15.95
CA GLN A 188 -27.87 -19.46 -15.04
C GLN A 188 -26.32 -19.40 -15.04
N TRP A 189 -25.72 -18.67 -15.97
CA TRP A 189 -24.26 -18.72 -16.17
C TRP A 189 -23.50 -17.82 -15.22
N ALA A 190 -23.96 -16.57 -15.04
CA ALA A 190 -23.28 -15.59 -14.21
C ALA A 190 -23.08 -16.06 -12.77
N GLY A 191 -24.11 -16.71 -12.20
CA GLY A 191 -24.08 -17.23 -10.83
C GLY A 191 -23.01 -18.31 -10.58
N GLN A 192 -22.61 -19.07 -11.60
CA GLN A 192 -21.57 -20.11 -11.49
C GLN A 192 -20.16 -19.54 -11.29
N THR A 193 -19.95 -18.29 -11.68
CA THR A 193 -18.64 -17.62 -11.69
C THR A 193 -18.54 -16.53 -10.61
N GLY A 194 -19.59 -16.35 -9.80
CA GLY A 194 -19.68 -15.28 -8.79
C GLY A 194 -20.04 -13.90 -9.36
N GLY A 195 -20.51 -13.85 -10.61
CA GLY A 195 -21.11 -12.66 -11.23
C GLY A 195 -22.64 -12.63 -11.10
N ARG A 196 -23.29 -11.75 -11.87
CA ARG A 196 -24.74 -11.53 -11.86
C ARG A 196 -25.30 -11.33 -13.27
N THR A 197 -26.56 -11.69 -13.45
CA THR A 197 -27.31 -11.40 -14.68
C THR A 197 -28.23 -10.21 -14.46
N TYR A 198 -28.31 -9.35 -15.45
CA TYR A 198 -29.13 -8.16 -15.49
C TYR A 198 -29.94 -8.17 -16.79
N SER A 199 -31.21 -7.79 -16.70
CA SER A 199 -32.05 -7.54 -17.87
C SER A 199 -32.42 -6.06 -17.86
N VAL A 200 -32.23 -5.41 -19.00
CA VAL A 200 -32.19 -3.97 -19.18
C VAL A 200 -32.99 -3.59 -20.41
N GLN A 201 -33.80 -2.54 -20.32
CA GLN A 201 -34.62 -2.06 -21.44
C GLN A 201 -34.29 -0.63 -21.88
N THR A 202 -33.63 0.15 -21.02
CA THR A 202 -33.27 1.54 -21.32
C THR A 202 -31.79 1.81 -21.12
N THR A 203 -31.29 2.87 -21.75
CA THR A 203 -29.90 3.32 -21.59
C THR A 203 -29.61 3.78 -20.16
N GLU A 204 -30.58 4.38 -19.45
CA GLU A 204 -30.40 4.78 -18.05
C GLU A 204 -30.21 3.56 -17.14
N GLU A 205 -31.02 2.52 -17.35
CA GLU A 205 -30.86 1.25 -16.64
C GLU A 205 -29.53 0.58 -16.98
N LEU A 206 -29.10 0.62 -18.25
CA LEU A 206 -27.82 0.11 -18.70
C LEU A 206 -26.67 0.79 -17.97
N GLN A 207 -26.66 2.12 -17.95
CA GLN A 207 -25.64 2.90 -17.25
C GLN A 207 -25.61 2.58 -15.75
N ARG A 208 -26.78 2.47 -15.11
CA ARG A 208 -26.88 2.09 -13.69
C ARG A 208 -26.27 0.71 -13.44
N VAL A 209 -26.63 -0.29 -14.24
CA VAL A 209 -26.12 -1.67 -14.11
C VAL A 209 -24.61 -1.73 -14.35
N VAL A 210 -24.11 -1.04 -15.36
CA VAL A 210 -22.67 -1.02 -15.67
C VAL A 210 -21.86 -0.37 -14.55
N ASN A 211 -22.37 0.72 -13.96
CA ASN A 211 -21.77 1.33 -12.77
C ASN A 211 -21.80 0.37 -11.56
N GLU A 212 -22.93 -0.31 -11.32
CA GLU A 212 -23.05 -1.31 -10.25
C GLU A 212 -22.01 -2.42 -10.40
N ILE A 213 -21.85 -2.98 -11.60
CA ILE A 213 -20.86 -4.03 -11.90
C ILE A 213 -19.45 -3.54 -11.56
N TYR A 214 -19.09 -2.34 -12.01
CA TYR A 214 -17.78 -1.74 -11.76
C TYR A 214 -17.50 -1.54 -10.27
N GLU A 215 -18.47 -1.02 -9.52
CA GLU A 215 -18.35 -0.79 -8.08
C GLU A 215 -18.25 -2.11 -7.29
N LEU A 216 -19.08 -3.10 -7.63
CA LEU A 216 -19.03 -4.43 -7.03
C LEU A 216 -17.66 -5.06 -7.20
N GLN A 217 -17.08 -4.97 -8.40
CA GLN A 217 -15.76 -5.51 -8.67
C GLN A 217 -14.67 -4.73 -7.93
N THR A 218 -14.74 -3.41 -7.92
CA THR A 218 -13.83 -2.54 -7.16
C THR A 218 -13.81 -2.91 -5.66
N LYS A 219 -14.98 -3.18 -5.10
CA LYS A 219 -15.16 -3.58 -3.71
C LYS A 219 -14.57 -4.96 -3.43
N LYS A 220 -14.86 -5.97 -4.27
CA LYS A 220 -14.27 -7.32 -4.14
C LYS A 220 -12.74 -7.28 -4.15
N ILE A 221 -12.16 -6.50 -5.06
CA ILE A 221 -10.71 -6.29 -5.13
C ILE A 221 -10.20 -5.65 -3.82
N ALA A 222 -10.92 -4.66 -3.29
CA ALA A 222 -10.60 -4.04 -1.99
C ALA A 222 -10.50 -5.04 -0.85
N GLU A 223 -11.54 -5.86 -0.71
CA GLU A 223 -11.69 -6.82 0.39
C GLU A 223 -10.59 -7.89 0.31
N LYS A 224 -10.26 -8.36 -0.90
CA LYS A 224 -9.15 -9.29 -1.11
C LYS A 224 -7.81 -8.70 -0.67
N TYR A 225 -7.51 -7.47 -1.08
CA TYR A 225 -6.28 -6.79 -0.66
C TYR A 225 -6.20 -6.63 0.86
N GLN A 226 -7.31 -6.27 1.51
CA GLN A 226 -7.37 -6.15 2.97
C GLN A 226 -7.08 -7.49 3.66
N GLN A 227 -7.66 -8.58 3.18
CA GLN A 227 -7.41 -9.92 3.72
C GLN A 227 -5.94 -10.35 3.53
N GLU A 228 -5.33 -10.04 2.38
CA GLU A 228 -3.93 -10.33 2.12
C GLU A 228 -3.00 -9.55 3.08
N VAL A 229 -3.30 -8.27 3.32
CA VAL A 229 -2.52 -7.45 4.27
C VAL A 229 -2.69 -7.96 5.71
N GLU A 230 -3.90 -8.31 6.13
CA GLU A 230 -4.16 -8.87 7.47
C GLU A 230 -3.40 -10.18 7.70
N GLN A 231 -3.37 -11.07 6.72
CA GLN A 231 -2.62 -12.33 6.79
C GLN A 231 -1.10 -12.10 6.87
N LEU A 232 -0.59 -11.07 6.20
CA LEU A 232 0.82 -10.69 6.29
C LEU A 232 1.17 -10.07 7.65
N GLU A 233 0.29 -9.26 8.23
CA GLU A 233 0.46 -8.67 9.56
C GLU A 233 0.43 -9.73 10.67
N GLN A 234 -0.39 -10.78 10.53
CA GLN A 234 -0.48 -11.87 11.51
C GLN A 234 0.72 -12.83 11.52
N LYS A 235 1.63 -12.76 10.54
CA LYS A 235 2.83 -13.61 10.49
C LYS A 235 3.91 -13.08 11.45
N LYS A 236 4.03 -13.68 12.65
CA LYS A 236 5.05 -13.32 13.67
C LYS A 236 6.47 -13.25 13.08
N LYS A 237 7.11 -12.09 13.18
CA LYS A 237 8.50 -11.86 12.74
C LYS A 237 9.46 -12.57 13.72
N VAL A 238 10.39 -13.34 13.17
CA VAL A 238 11.47 -13.97 13.93
C VAL A 238 12.69 -13.06 13.91
N PHE A 239 13.19 -12.72 15.10
CA PHE A 239 14.41 -11.94 15.28
C PHE A 239 15.58 -12.85 15.64
N THR A 240 16.77 -12.49 15.17
CA THR A 240 18.01 -13.21 15.46
C THR A 240 18.94 -12.35 16.31
N LEU A 241 19.36 -12.88 17.45
CA LEU A 241 20.37 -12.32 18.33
C LEU A 241 21.68 -13.09 18.16
N ALA A 242 22.72 -12.40 17.70
CA ALA A 242 24.09 -12.91 17.67
C ALA A 242 24.88 -12.40 18.88
N VAL A 243 25.44 -13.33 19.67
CA VAL A 243 26.25 -13.03 20.85
C VAL A 243 27.71 -13.44 20.56
N PRO A 244 28.56 -12.48 20.15
CA PRO A 244 29.96 -12.78 19.84
C PRO A 244 30.78 -12.98 21.12
N VAL A 245 31.69 -13.95 21.10
CA VAL A 245 32.63 -14.21 22.20
C VAL A 245 33.97 -13.52 21.89
N PRO A 246 34.39 -12.50 22.68
CA PRO A 246 35.61 -11.73 22.36
C PRO A 246 36.87 -12.60 22.37
N LYS A 247 37.63 -12.55 21.27
CA LYS A 247 38.94 -13.21 21.17
C LYS A 247 40.04 -12.32 21.79
N ASN A 248 41.04 -12.93 22.43
CA ASN A 248 42.24 -12.31 23.03
C ASN A 248 42.12 -11.74 24.47
N GLN A 249 41.27 -12.32 25.31
CA GLN A 249 41.27 -11.98 26.73
C GLN A 249 42.48 -12.62 27.45
N LYS A 250 43.18 -11.86 28.30
CA LYS A 250 44.32 -12.37 29.09
C LYS A 250 43.92 -13.46 30.11
N GLN A 251 42.62 -13.56 30.40
CA GLN A 251 42.01 -14.55 31.28
C GLN A 251 40.83 -15.19 30.55
N PRO A 252 40.55 -16.49 30.76
CA PRO A 252 39.39 -17.13 30.17
C PRO A 252 38.09 -16.49 30.69
N ILE A 253 37.09 -16.40 29.80
CA ILE A 253 35.77 -15.87 30.10
C ILE A 253 35.03 -16.89 30.97
N LYS A 254 34.58 -16.46 32.14
CA LYS A 254 33.80 -17.27 33.07
C LYS A 254 32.31 -17.27 32.70
N GLU A 255 31.78 -16.11 32.31
CA GLU A 255 30.35 -15.92 32.06
C GLU A 255 30.10 -14.74 31.13
N ILE A 256 29.15 -14.88 30.20
CA ILE A 256 28.54 -13.80 29.43
C ILE A 256 27.05 -13.75 29.77
N VAL A 257 26.56 -12.61 30.22
CA VAL A 257 25.13 -12.38 30.49
C VAL A 257 24.59 -11.40 29.48
N VAL A 258 23.58 -11.82 28.73
CA VAL A 258 22.85 -10.97 27.78
C VAL A 258 21.43 -10.76 28.33
N THR A 259 21.02 -9.51 28.46
CA THR A 259 19.66 -9.14 28.84
C THR A 259 18.95 -8.56 27.62
N LEU A 260 17.87 -9.21 27.21
CA LEU A 260 16.92 -8.72 26.24
C LEU A 260 15.77 -8.01 26.97
N LYS A 261 15.40 -6.83 26.50
CA LYS A 261 14.23 -6.10 26.96
C LYS A 261 13.41 -5.66 25.75
N ALA A 262 12.17 -6.08 25.70
CA ALA A 262 11.19 -5.63 24.72
C ALA A 262 10.16 -4.72 25.39
N ASP A 263 9.34 -4.06 24.58
CA ASP A 263 8.21 -3.29 25.08
C ASP A 263 7.07 -4.20 25.57
N ASP A 264 7.05 -5.46 25.11
CA ASP A 264 6.02 -6.47 25.33
C ASP A 264 6.60 -7.89 25.51
N GLU A 265 5.75 -8.92 25.55
CA GLU A 265 6.15 -10.28 25.89
C GLU A 265 7.09 -10.90 24.83
N ILE A 266 8.21 -11.44 25.30
CA ILE A 266 9.16 -12.18 24.48
C ILE A 266 8.74 -13.65 24.47
N SER A 267 8.38 -14.17 23.30
CA SER A 267 7.94 -15.55 23.11
C SER A 267 8.98 -16.39 22.36
N GLU A 268 9.02 -17.70 22.69
CA GLU A 268 9.88 -18.74 22.11
C GLU A 268 11.32 -18.32 21.77
N ILE A 269 12.26 -18.54 22.70
CA ILE A 269 13.68 -18.46 22.38
C ILE A 269 14.26 -19.85 22.14
N LYS A 270 14.88 -20.04 20.97
CA LYS A 270 15.60 -21.28 20.64
C LYS A 270 17.01 -20.91 20.22
N GLN A 271 17.98 -21.56 20.87
CA GLN A 271 19.35 -21.52 20.38
C GLN A 271 19.41 -22.31 19.08
N THR A 272 19.96 -21.72 18.02
CA THR A 272 20.14 -22.44 16.76
C THR A 272 21.21 -23.51 16.96
N ALA A 273 20.84 -24.78 16.85
CA ALA A 273 21.82 -25.88 16.86
C ALA A 273 22.55 -25.87 15.51
N GLU A 274 23.87 -25.64 15.52
CA GLU A 274 24.70 -25.90 14.35
C GLU A 274 24.78 -27.42 14.11
N ALA A 275 24.62 -27.84 12.87
CA ALA A 275 24.71 -29.23 12.45
C ALA A 275 26.15 -29.75 12.60
N SER A 276 26.51 -30.21 13.81
CA SER A 276 27.53 -31.25 14.03
C SER A 276 27.39 -31.83 15.44
N GLU A 277 27.00 -33.10 15.46
CA GLU A 277 27.24 -34.17 16.45
C GLU A 277 27.33 -33.86 17.96
N GLN A 278 26.37 -34.45 18.69
CA GLN A 278 26.44 -34.99 20.06
C GLN A 278 27.44 -34.35 21.04
N ASN A 279 26.95 -33.52 21.96
CA ASN A 279 27.51 -33.50 23.31
C ASN A 279 26.53 -33.03 24.40
N THR A 280 26.20 -33.95 25.31
CA THR A 280 25.35 -33.78 26.51
C THR A 280 25.89 -32.80 27.57
N GLN A 281 27.01 -32.10 27.28
CA GLN A 281 27.54 -31.01 28.12
C GLN A 281 27.08 -29.62 27.65
N GLU A 282 26.67 -29.44 26.39
CA GLU A 282 26.33 -28.13 25.82
C GLU A 282 25.08 -27.49 26.44
N GLU A 283 24.14 -28.30 26.96
CA GLU A 283 22.88 -27.84 27.56
C GLU A 283 23.05 -27.25 28.98
N LYS A 284 24.19 -27.51 29.67
CA LYS A 284 24.43 -27.02 31.04
C LYS A 284 25.07 -25.63 31.12
N ASP A 285 25.66 -25.18 30.01
CA ASP A 285 26.44 -23.94 29.96
C ASP A 285 25.64 -22.75 29.41
N VAL A 286 24.45 -22.98 28.83
CA VAL A 286 23.53 -21.92 28.42
C VAL A 286 22.28 -21.98 29.29
N SER A 287 22.03 -20.96 30.11
CA SER A 287 20.77 -20.83 30.84
C SER A 287 19.99 -19.62 30.36
N ILE A 288 18.72 -19.84 30.05
CA ILE A 288 17.79 -18.83 29.60
C ILE A 288 16.73 -18.70 30.69
N ASP A 289 16.62 -17.51 31.28
CA ASP A 289 15.66 -17.19 32.33
C ASP A 289 14.94 -15.89 31.97
N GLY A 290 13.61 -15.88 32.01
CA GLY A 290 12.84 -14.73 31.54
C GLY A 290 11.35 -14.88 31.85
N LYS A 291 10.69 -13.74 32.09
CA LYS A 291 9.25 -13.68 32.34
C LYS A 291 8.71 -12.35 31.81
N GLY A 292 7.72 -12.41 30.93
CA GLY A 292 7.12 -11.23 30.31
C GLY A 292 8.06 -10.54 29.32
N ASN A 293 8.31 -9.24 29.51
CA ASN A 293 9.05 -8.39 28.56
C ASN A 293 10.57 -8.35 28.74
N GLN A 294 11.09 -9.18 29.65
CA GLN A 294 12.52 -9.24 29.93
C GLN A 294 13.00 -10.70 29.97
N LEU A 295 14.11 -10.94 29.28
CA LEU A 295 14.74 -12.24 29.18
C LEU A 295 16.25 -12.12 29.35
N VAL A 296 16.85 -13.07 30.06
CA VAL A 296 18.26 -13.11 30.41
C VAL A 296 18.86 -14.43 29.92
N ILE A 297 19.83 -14.33 29.03
CA ILE A 297 20.63 -15.44 28.52
C ILE A 297 21.98 -15.40 29.24
N THR A 298 22.38 -16.51 29.86
CA THR A 298 23.67 -16.64 30.53
C THR A 298 24.47 -17.76 29.88
N LEU A 299 25.61 -17.42 29.29
CA LEU A 299 26.59 -18.34 28.73
C LEU A 299 27.72 -18.53 29.75
N ARG A 300 27.88 -19.71 30.33
CA ARG A 300 28.94 -20.07 31.26
C ARG A 300 30.07 -20.73 30.48
N ASN A 301 31.31 -20.31 30.75
CA ASN A 301 32.51 -20.82 30.09
C ASN A 301 32.37 -20.98 28.55
N PRO A 302 31.96 -19.93 27.82
CA PRO A 302 31.62 -20.05 26.40
C PRO A 302 32.82 -20.55 25.58
N THR A 303 32.59 -21.58 24.75
CA THR A 303 33.61 -22.26 23.94
C THR A 303 33.50 -21.91 22.46
N LYS A 304 32.32 -21.51 21.99
CA LYS A 304 32.08 -21.12 20.58
C LYS A 304 32.49 -19.68 20.34
N THR A 305 32.73 -19.34 19.07
CA THR A 305 33.10 -17.97 18.68
C THR A 305 31.91 -17.02 18.67
N GLU A 306 30.71 -17.56 18.50
CA GLU A 306 29.44 -16.85 18.47
C GLU A 306 28.31 -17.81 18.90
N TYR A 307 27.30 -17.28 19.56
CA TYR A 307 26.07 -17.99 19.89
C TYR A 307 24.88 -17.26 19.26
N VAL A 308 24.01 -17.99 18.56
CA VAL A 308 22.88 -17.41 17.83
C VAL A 308 21.56 -17.89 18.44
N PHE A 309 20.69 -16.94 18.76
CA PHE A 309 19.36 -17.19 19.33
C PHE A 309 18.29 -16.58 18.44
N ASN A 310 17.22 -17.33 18.20
CA ASN A 310 16.03 -16.80 17.53
C ASN A 310 14.93 -16.57 18.57
N TYR A 311 14.25 -15.42 18.49
CA TYR A 311 13.16 -15.04 19.38
C TYR A 311 12.04 -14.32 18.61
N GLN A 312 10.85 -14.25 19.22
CA GLN A 312 9.71 -13.50 18.71
C GLN A 312 9.16 -12.54 19.78
N THR A 313 8.50 -11.48 19.36
CA THR A 313 7.79 -10.52 20.23
C THR A 313 6.35 -10.36 19.74
N GLU A 314 5.42 -9.99 20.61
CA GLU A 314 3.99 -9.84 20.22
C GLU A 314 3.78 -8.68 19.24
N SER A 315 4.51 -7.58 19.42
CA SER A 315 4.46 -6.36 18.60
C SER A 315 5.27 -6.46 17.32
N ASN A 316 5.97 -7.58 17.08
CA ASN A 316 6.86 -7.74 15.94
C ASN A 316 7.94 -6.63 15.87
N ASN A 317 8.41 -6.16 17.04
CA ASN A 317 9.55 -5.25 17.18
C ASN A 317 10.74 -5.95 17.85
N PRO A 318 11.99 -5.62 17.46
CA PRO A 318 13.18 -6.24 18.06
C PRO A 318 13.38 -5.79 19.51
N ALA A 319 13.84 -6.72 20.37
CA ALA A 319 14.22 -6.42 21.74
C ALA A 319 15.60 -5.76 21.80
N GLU A 320 15.80 -4.82 22.72
CA GLU A 320 17.09 -4.22 23.01
C GLU A 320 17.97 -5.21 23.80
N ALA A 321 19.22 -5.38 23.37
CA ALA A 321 20.17 -6.32 23.98
C ALA A 321 21.31 -5.60 24.73
N THR A 322 21.53 -5.95 25.99
CA THR A 322 22.70 -5.50 26.78
C THR A 322 23.57 -6.69 27.17
N THR A 323 24.89 -6.59 27.00
CA THR A 323 25.85 -7.68 27.29
C THR A 323 26.82 -7.32 28.41
N LYS A 324 27.04 -8.24 29.35
CA LYS A 324 28.05 -8.16 30.43
C LYS A 324 28.95 -9.39 30.41
N ILE A 325 30.26 -9.21 30.59
CA ILE A 325 31.27 -10.30 30.55
C ILE A 325 32.01 -10.37 31.89
N LYS A 326 32.12 -11.56 32.47
CA LYS A 326 32.93 -11.84 33.67
C LYS A 326 34.11 -12.75 33.32
N LEU A 327 35.29 -12.43 33.84
CA LEU A 327 36.53 -13.19 33.64
C LEU A 327 36.89 -14.05 34.85
N HIS A 328 37.69 -15.08 34.63
CA HIS A 328 38.31 -15.84 35.72
C HIS A 328 39.37 -15.01 36.44
N THR A 329 39.04 -14.52 37.65
CA THR A 329 40.01 -13.86 38.52
C THR A 329 41.01 -14.88 39.08
N SER A 330 42.30 -14.77 38.72
CA SER A 330 43.36 -15.46 39.46
C SER A 330 43.62 -14.74 40.78
N GLU A 331 43.34 -15.40 41.91
CA GLU A 331 43.80 -14.93 43.22
C GLU A 331 45.34 -14.97 43.28
N LYS A 332 46.00 -13.83 43.08
CA LYS A 332 47.38 -13.65 43.52
C LYS A 332 47.34 -13.16 44.98
N LYS A 333 47.75 -14.01 45.92
CA LYS A 333 48.02 -13.61 47.32
C LYS A 333 48.98 -12.42 47.32
N LEU A 334 48.51 -11.28 47.79
CA LEU A 334 49.25 -10.02 47.83
C LEU A 334 50.13 -9.97 49.09
N GLN A 335 51.43 -10.18 48.96
CA GLN A 335 52.39 -9.69 49.96
C GLN A 335 52.56 -8.18 49.75
N LYS A 336 52.30 -7.39 50.81
CA LYS A 336 52.45 -5.94 50.81
C LYS A 336 53.94 -5.55 50.86
N LYS A 337 54.34 -4.60 49.99
CA LYS A 337 55.52 -3.72 50.17
C LYS A 337 55.05 -2.26 50.01
N PRO A 338 55.62 -1.29 50.74
CA PRO A 338 55.04 0.03 50.86
C PRO A 338 55.26 0.88 49.60
N LEU A 339 54.30 1.76 49.36
CA LEU A 339 54.14 2.58 48.15
C LEU A 339 54.94 3.89 48.28
N GLU A 340 55.86 4.13 47.34
CA GLU A 340 56.66 5.35 47.25
C GLU A 340 55.91 6.40 46.39
N LYS A 341 55.61 7.56 47.00
CA LYS A 341 54.65 8.59 46.53
C LYS A 341 55.07 9.39 45.28
N GLN A 342 56.25 9.18 44.70
CA GLN A 342 56.76 10.02 43.59
C GLN A 342 56.24 9.64 42.19
N THR A 343 55.76 8.42 41.96
CA THR A 343 55.37 7.94 40.62
C THR A 343 53.94 8.31 40.20
N LEU A 344 53.06 8.59 41.16
CA LEU A 344 51.65 8.92 40.91
C LEU A 344 51.50 10.30 40.23
N PHE A 345 52.30 11.29 40.61
CA PHE A 345 52.23 12.64 40.04
C PHE A 345 52.64 12.70 38.56
N TYR A 346 53.68 11.96 38.17
CA TYR A 346 54.13 11.91 36.77
C TYR A 346 53.11 11.23 35.86
N SER A 347 52.44 10.17 36.33
CA SER A 347 51.41 9.48 35.53
C SER A 347 50.18 10.34 35.26
N ILE A 348 49.79 11.19 36.23
CA ILE A 348 48.66 12.11 36.09
C ILE A 348 49.00 13.25 35.12
N LEU A 349 50.22 13.79 35.18
CA LEU A 349 50.67 14.84 34.25
C LEU A 349 50.76 14.34 32.80
N VAL A 350 51.21 13.11 32.58
CA VAL A 350 51.25 12.50 31.24
C VAL A 350 49.84 12.22 30.72
N ALA A 351 48.92 11.76 31.57
CA ALA A 351 47.54 11.52 31.18
C ALA A 351 46.83 12.82 30.78
N ILE A 352 47.02 13.91 31.52
CA ILE A 352 46.46 15.23 31.20
C ILE A 352 47.06 15.76 29.88
N GLY A 353 48.37 15.60 29.66
CA GLY A 353 49.02 15.99 28.42
C GLY A 353 48.48 15.25 27.19
N LEU A 354 48.18 13.96 27.31
CA LEU A 354 47.58 13.16 26.23
C LEU A 354 46.14 13.56 25.94
N ILE A 355 45.36 13.91 26.96
CA ILE A 355 43.96 14.37 26.79
C ILE A 355 43.94 15.73 26.08
N ILE A 356 44.81 16.65 26.48
CA ILE A 356 44.91 17.98 25.86
C ILE A 356 45.43 17.87 24.42
N GLY A 357 46.50 17.08 24.19
CA GLY A 357 47.04 16.85 22.86
C GLY A 357 46.05 16.15 21.92
N GLY A 358 45.30 15.16 22.42
CA GLY A 358 44.23 14.50 21.68
C GLY A 358 43.07 15.43 21.34
N SER A 359 42.70 16.32 22.28
CA SER A 359 41.65 17.32 22.07
C SER A 359 42.05 18.37 21.03
N ILE A 360 43.31 18.82 21.06
CA ILE A 360 43.86 19.75 20.05
C ILE A 360 43.94 19.07 18.68
N MET A 361 44.40 17.81 18.63
CA MET A 361 44.46 17.05 17.37
C MET A 361 43.06 16.80 16.79
N PHE A 362 42.07 16.48 17.64
CA PHE A 362 40.67 16.35 17.23
C PHE A 362 40.11 17.67 16.72
N PHE A 363 40.41 18.79 17.39
CA PHE A 363 39.95 20.12 16.96
C PHE A 363 40.60 20.54 15.64
N LEU A 364 41.88 20.25 15.43
CA LEU A 364 42.59 20.48 14.16
C LEU A 364 42.09 19.56 13.05
N PHE A 365 41.73 18.31 13.35
CA PHE A 365 41.14 17.37 12.41
C PHE A 365 39.75 17.82 11.98
N LYS A 366 38.91 18.26 12.91
CA LYS A 366 37.58 18.84 12.64
C LYS A 366 37.65 20.14 11.83
N ARG A 367 38.74 20.91 11.98
CA ARG A 367 39.00 22.13 11.21
C ARG A 367 39.49 21.85 9.78
N LYS A 368 40.05 20.66 9.51
CA LYS A 368 40.55 20.24 8.19
C LYS A 368 39.53 19.41 7.39
N HIS A 369 38.55 18.80 8.06
CA HIS A 369 37.46 18.03 7.47
C HIS A 369 36.12 18.48 8.07
N PRO A 370 35.49 19.54 7.54
CA PRO A 370 34.09 19.83 7.88
C PRO A 370 33.24 18.68 7.37
N THR A 371 32.56 18.00 8.29
CA THR A 371 31.48 17.05 7.98
C THR A 371 30.45 17.76 7.11
N GLU A 372 30.10 17.20 5.96
CA GLU A 372 28.95 17.67 5.18
C GLU A 372 27.67 17.47 6.01
N GLU A 373 27.22 18.54 6.66
CA GLU A 373 25.83 18.65 7.10
C GLU A 373 24.97 18.65 5.83
N LYS A 374 24.19 17.58 5.59
CA LYS A 374 23.08 17.65 4.65
C LYS A 374 22.18 18.80 5.09
N GLN A 375 22.24 19.91 4.37
CA GLN A 375 21.34 21.04 4.61
C GLN A 375 19.92 20.57 4.32
N VAL A 376 19.11 20.42 5.35
CA VAL A 376 17.68 20.19 5.20
C VAL A 376 17.06 21.50 4.76
N GLU A 377 16.62 21.59 3.51
CA GLU A 377 15.99 22.79 2.98
C GLU A 377 14.54 22.89 3.47
N TYR A 378 14.23 23.98 4.15
CA TYR A 378 12.87 24.33 4.58
C TYR A 378 12.24 25.23 3.52
N PHE A 379 11.56 24.64 2.55
CA PHE A 379 10.86 25.36 1.51
C PHE A 379 9.51 24.73 1.20
N PHE A 380 8.62 25.54 0.65
CA PHE A 380 7.35 25.12 0.07
C PHE A 380 7.19 25.87 -1.25
N ALA A 381 6.99 25.15 -2.35
CA ALA A 381 6.94 25.67 -3.71
C ALA A 381 5.59 25.42 -4.40
N ASP A 382 4.77 24.53 -3.85
CA ASP A 382 3.43 24.18 -4.33
C ASP A 382 2.33 25.12 -3.80
N ALA A 383 1.06 24.79 -4.03
CA ALA A 383 -0.08 25.54 -3.49
C ALA A 383 -0.86 24.68 -2.48
N LEU A 384 -1.41 25.32 -1.46
CA LEU A 384 -2.44 24.70 -0.61
C LEU A 384 -3.80 24.97 -1.24
N GLU A 385 -4.63 23.95 -1.34
CA GLU A 385 -5.99 24.04 -1.85
C GLU A 385 -6.99 23.63 -0.77
N GLY A 386 -8.13 24.32 -0.69
CA GLY A 386 -9.21 24.04 0.25
C GLY A 386 -10.56 23.92 -0.45
N CYS A 387 -11.18 22.75 -0.35
CA CYS A 387 -12.54 22.48 -0.83
C CYS A 387 -13.51 22.40 0.33
N PHE A 388 -14.57 23.22 0.30
CA PHE A 388 -15.64 23.12 1.29
C PHE A 388 -16.58 21.98 0.90
N THR A 389 -16.71 20.96 1.77
CA THR A 389 -17.59 19.80 1.51
C THR A 389 -19.00 20.02 2.06
N LYS A 390 -19.12 20.94 3.01
CA LYS A 390 -20.38 21.39 3.58
C LYS A 390 -20.32 22.90 3.68
N ALA A 391 -21.21 23.59 2.97
CA ALA A 391 -21.21 25.04 2.83
C ALA A 391 -22.40 25.69 3.58
N PHE A 392 -22.33 27.01 3.73
CA PHE A 392 -23.43 27.81 4.28
C PHE A 392 -24.62 27.84 3.32
N ASP A 393 -25.84 27.72 3.85
CA ASP A 393 -27.09 27.96 3.11
C ASP A 393 -27.25 27.18 1.78
N GLN A 394 -26.54 26.06 1.60
CA GLN A 394 -26.50 25.25 0.36
C GLN A 394 -25.92 25.98 -0.87
N GLU A 395 -25.22 27.10 -0.68
CA GLU A 395 -24.48 27.76 -1.77
C GLU A 395 -23.08 27.16 -1.92
N ASP A 396 -22.67 26.83 -3.14
CA ASP A 396 -21.36 26.27 -3.43
C ASP A 396 -20.26 27.32 -3.17
N ILE A 397 -19.46 27.11 -2.12
CA ILE A 397 -18.26 27.92 -1.86
C ILE A 397 -17.17 27.51 -2.86
N PRO A 398 -16.62 28.44 -3.66
CA PRO A 398 -15.60 28.10 -4.65
C PRO A 398 -14.33 27.57 -3.99
N ILE A 399 -13.64 26.68 -4.71
CA ILE A 399 -12.36 26.10 -4.29
C ILE A 399 -11.36 27.21 -3.98
N GLN A 400 -10.79 27.18 -2.79
CA GLN A 400 -9.82 28.17 -2.33
C GLN A 400 -8.40 27.73 -2.68
N ASN A 401 -7.59 28.62 -3.27
CA ASN A 401 -6.22 28.31 -3.69
C ASN A 401 -5.21 29.29 -3.10
N TRP A 402 -4.23 28.78 -2.36
CA TRP A 402 -3.21 29.56 -1.65
C TRP A 402 -1.80 29.21 -2.14
N PRO A 403 -1.17 30.07 -2.97
CA PRO A 403 0.19 29.83 -3.47
C PRO A 403 1.27 29.86 -2.38
N ALA A 404 2.36 29.14 -2.63
CA ALA A 404 3.53 29.02 -1.74
C ALA A 404 4.06 30.33 -1.14
N ASN A 405 4.04 31.42 -1.91
CA ASN A 405 4.57 32.73 -1.50
C ASN A 405 3.87 33.31 -0.25
N ILE A 406 2.63 32.91 0.03
CA ILE A 406 1.89 33.31 1.23
C ILE A 406 2.55 32.73 2.49
N PHE A 407 2.98 31.46 2.41
CA PHE A 407 3.59 30.74 3.53
C PHE A 407 5.05 31.12 3.77
N GLN A 408 5.77 31.56 2.73
CA GLN A 408 7.19 31.91 2.84
C GLN A 408 7.45 33.24 3.57
N ARG A 409 6.45 34.13 3.65
CA ARG A 409 6.59 35.48 4.22
C ARG A 409 6.47 35.53 5.74
N GLN A 410 5.87 34.51 6.35
CA GLN A 410 5.53 34.52 7.77
C GLN A 410 5.99 33.23 8.44
N LYS A 411 6.42 33.32 9.70
CA LYS A 411 6.80 32.14 10.48
C LYS A 411 5.63 31.19 10.71
N THR A 412 4.39 31.69 10.72
CA THR A 412 3.15 30.92 10.90
C THR A 412 2.00 31.70 10.28
N VAL A 413 1.15 31.04 9.51
CA VAL A 413 -0.06 31.61 8.89
C VAL A 413 -1.27 30.85 9.41
N THR A 414 -2.39 31.50 9.73
CA THR A 414 -3.62 30.79 10.12
C THR A 414 -4.56 30.58 8.95
N LEU A 415 -5.47 29.59 9.01
CA LEU A 415 -6.49 29.42 7.98
C LEU A 415 -7.35 30.69 7.84
N TYR A 416 -7.64 31.37 8.94
CA TYR A 416 -8.34 32.65 8.95
C TYR A 416 -7.64 33.77 8.16
N ASP A 417 -6.30 33.72 8.07
CA ASP A 417 -5.51 34.68 7.28
C ASP A 417 -5.47 34.32 5.79
N LEU A 418 -5.73 33.05 5.47
CA LEU A 418 -5.78 32.54 4.10
C LEU A 418 -7.13 32.83 3.43
N LEU A 419 -8.22 32.85 4.19
CA LEU A 419 -9.54 33.19 3.68
C LEU A 419 -9.60 34.68 3.31
N TYR A 420 -9.70 35.00 2.02
CA TYR A 420 -9.69 36.39 1.53
C TYR A 420 -11.08 37.06 1.59
N GLU A 421 -12.14 36.27 1.48
CA GLU A 421 -13.52 36.77 1.47
C GLU A 421 -13.97 37.06 2.90
N GLU A 422 -14.36 38.31 3.18
CA GLU A 422 -14.80 38.72 4.52
C GLU A 422 -16.00 37.92 5.00
N GLU A 423 -16.92 37.59 4.11
CA GLU A 423 -18.11 36.79 4.43
C GLU A 423 -17.74 35.40 4.97
N ILE A 424 -16.78 34.70 4.34
CA ILE A 424 -16.33 33.38 4.80
C ILE A 424 -15.61 33.51 6.15
N ARG A 425 -14.80 34.57 6.34
CA ARG A 425 -14.07 34.79 7.60
C ARG A 425 -14.98 35.04 8.78
N GLU A 426 -16.03 35.85 8.60
CA GLU A 426 -17.00 36.15 9.66
C GLU A 426 -17.73 34.89 10.15
N LYS A 427 -18.03 33.99 9.22
CA LYS A 427 -18.71 32.74 9.51
C LYS A 427 -17.77 31.61 9.98
N MET A 428 -16.44 31.79 9.87
CA MET A 428 -15.42 30.83 10.33
C MET A 428 -14.45 31.39 11.38
N PRO A 429 -14.91 31.88 12.54
CA PRO A 429 -14.02 32.43 13.57
C PRO A 429 -13.01 31.41 14.11
N ASP A 430 -13.36 30.12 14.10
CA ASP A 430 -12.51 29.04 14.60
C ASP A 430 -11.38 28.66 13.63
N SER A 431 -11.39 29.13 12.39
CA SER A 431 -10.27 28.98 11.44
C SER A 431 -8.96 29.60 11.95
N LYS A 432 -9.01 30.53 12.93
CA LYS A 432 -7.82 31.05 13.63
C LYS A 432 -7.07 29.98 14.43
N LYS A 433 -7.75 28.89 14.79
CA LYS A 433 -7.19 27.78 15.57
C LYS A 433 -6.43 26.77 14.70
N VAL A 434 -6.46 26.93 13.38
CA VAL A 434 -5.70 26.13 12.41
C VAL A 434 -4.51 26.94 11.94
N GLN A 435 -3.30 26.42 12.15
CA GLN A 435 -2.04 27.11 11.87
C GLN A 435 -1.17 26.32 10.89
N PHE A 436 -0.46 27.02 10.02
CA PHE A 436 0.45 26.47 9.01
C PHE A 436 1.87 27.04 9.15
N GLN A 437 2.87 26.19 8.88
CA GLN A 437 4.29 26.57 8.78
C GLN A 437 4.96 25.85 7.61
N VAL A 438 6.02 26.41 7.05
CA VAL A 438 6.83 25.72 6.05
C VAL A 438 7.57 24.53 6.70
N GLY A 439 7.40 23.35 6.12
CA GLY A 439 8.05 22.11 6.52
C GLY A 439 9.38 21.87 5.79
N VAL A 440 9.88 20.64 5.88
CA VAL A 440 11.08 20.19 5.17
C VAL A 440 10.70 19.67 3.79
N GLU A 441 11.55 19.85 2.77
CA GLU A 441 11.38 19.19 1.46
C GLU A 441 9.99 19.39 0.81
N ASN A 442 9.58 20.64 0.59
CA ASN A 442 8.31 20.99 -0.09
C ASN A 442 7.03 20.52 0.63
N THR A 443 6.98 20.69 1.95
CA THR A 443 5.82 20.33 2.77
C THR A 443 5.29 21.52 3.57
N LEU A 444 4.04 21.42 4.05
CA LEU A 444 3.48 22.35 5.04
C LEU A 444 3.26 21.59 6.35
N LYS A 445 3.58 22.19 7.49
CA LYS A 445 3.17 21.69 8.80
C LYS A 445 1.87 22.37 9.19
N MET A 446 0.88 21.59 9.60
CA MET A 446 -0.41 22.08 10.11
C MET A 446 -0.56 21.74 11.59
N ARG A 447 -1.22 22.61 12.34
CA ARG A 447 -1.60 22.37 13.73
C ARG A 447 -2.99 22.88 13.99
N ILE A 448 -3.83 22.03 14.58
CA ILE A 448 -5.19 22.39 15.00
C ILE A 448 -5.26 22.55 16.53
N ARG A 449 -6.13 23.43 17.01
CA ARG A 449 -6.39 23.67 18.44
C ARG A 449 -7.89 23.80 18.72
N GLY A 450 -8.26 23.66 19.99
CA GLY A 450 -9.62 23.88 20.47
C GLY A 450 -10.64 22.94 19.83
N SER A 451 -11.80 23.51 19.47
CA SER A 451 -12.99 22.84 18.93
C SER A 451 -12.85 22.28 17.52
N VAL A 452 -11.82 22.68 16.76
CA VAL A 452 -11.63 22.23 15.37
C VAL A 452 -11.14 20.80 15.36
N GLU A 453 -11.95 19.87 14.85
CA GLU A 453 -11.54 18.47 14.65
C GLU A 453 -10.87 18.33 13.29
N GLY A 454 -9.86 17.47 13.22
CA GLY A 454 -9.15 17.24 11.98
C GLY A 454 -8.88 15.76 11.83
N ILE A 455 -9.02 15.29 10.60
CA ILE A 455 -8.76 13.91 10.20
C ILE A 455 -7.72 13.97 9.09
N GLN A 456 -6.61 13.28 9.29
CA GLN A 456 -5.58 13.11 8.26
C GLN A 456 -5.35 11.62 8.07
N GLN A 457 -5.46 11.14 6.83
CA GLN A 457 -5.31 9.71 6.49
C GLN A 457 -6.14 8.77 7.40
N GLY A 458 -7.39 9.15 7.68
CA GLY A 458 -8.31 8.35 8.51
C GLY A 458 -8.02 8.36 10.02
N ARG A 459 -7.05 9.14 10.50
CA ARG A 459 -6.74 9.30 11.93
C ARG A 459 -7.04 10.71 12.40
N GLU A 460 -7.57 10.83 13.62
CA GLU A 460 -7.76 12.13 14.25
C GLU A 460 -6.41 12.81 14.49
N ILE A 461 -6.30 14.07 14.08
CA ILE A 461 -5.13 14.92 14.29
C ILE A 461 -5.12 15.35 15.77
N PRO A 462 -4.11 14.96 16.56
CA PRO A 462 -4.05 15.35 17.96
C PRO A 462 -3.98 16.86 18.13
N LYS A 463 -4.81 17.40 19.04
CA LYS A 463 -4.86 18.84 19.30
C LYS A 463 -3.50 19.35 19.77
N GLY A 464 -3.02 20.42 19.17
CA GLY A 464 -1.80 21.08 19.57
C GLY A 464 -0.50 20.46 19.04
N VAL A 465 -0.57 19.36 18.28
CA VAL A 465 0.58 18.72 17.64
C VAL A 465 0.73 19.23 16.20
N TRP A 466 1.98 19.40 15.75
CA TRP A 466 2.27 19.71 14.35
C TRP A 466 2.26 18.43 13.54
N VAL A 467 1.42 18.37 12.53
CA VAL A 467 1.37 17.30 11.53
C VAL A 467 1.86 17.82 10.19
N THR A 468 2.40 16.95 9.34
CA THR A 468 2.91 17.33 8.03
C THR A 468 1.85 17.08 6.96
N LEU A 469 1.57 18.08 6.14
CA LEU A 469 0.85 18.01 4.87
C LEU A 469 1.89 17.90 3.75
N SER A 470 1.76 16.87 2.92
CA SER A 470 2.55 16.63 1.72
C SER A 470 1.60 16.50 0.52
N VAL A 471 2.13 16.52 -0.72
CA VAL A 471 1.31 16.44 -1.95
C VAL A 471 0.31 15.27 -1.96
N ARG A 472 0.63 14.16 -1.30
CA ARG A 472 -0.23 12.97 -1.26
C ARG A 472 -1.09 12.87 0.01
N GLN A 473 -1.01 13.87 0.89
CA GLN A 473 -1.61 13.86 2.22
C GLN A 473 -2.45 15.12 2.42
N GLY A 474 -3.76 14.98 2.22
CA GLY A 474 -4.73 15.99 2.61
C GLY A 474 -5.13 15.88 4.08
N ALA A 475 -5.80 16.91 4.59
CA ALA A 475 -6.41 16.91 5.90
C ALA A 475 -7.82 17.49 5.83
N TYR A 476 -8.77 16.73 6.33
CA TYR A 476 -10.16 17.10 6.41
C TYR A 476 -10.45 17.70 7.79
N LEU A 477 -10.98 18.91 7.83
CA LEU A 477 -11.22 19.66 9.05
C LEU A 477 -12.72 19.92 9.24
N ILE A 478 -13.19 19.66 10.46
CA ILE A 478 -14.58 19.85 10.88
C ILE A 478 -14.62 20.99 11.90
N PHE A 479 -15.35 22.05 11.56
CA PHE A 479 -15.58 23.20 12.39
C PHE A 479 -16.97 23.09 13.02
N LYS A 480 -17.08 22.30 14.10
CA LYS A 480 -18.37 21.99 14.74
C LYS A 480 -19.19 23.21 15.16
N GLN A 481 -18.53 24.31 15.56
CA GLN A 481 -19.20 25.55 15.97
C GLN A 481 -19.63 26.39 14.77
N ASP A 482 -18.93 26.26 13.65
CA ASP A 482 -19.16 27.02 12.43
C ASP A 482 -20.06 26.22 11.44
N GLU A 483 -20.43 24.99 11.82
CA GLU A 483 -21.18 23.99 11.01
C GLU A 483 -20.59 23.68 9.63
N LEU A 484 -19.28 23.90 9.47
CA LEU A 484 -18.57 23.74 8.20
C LEU A 484 -17.54 22.61 8.22
N GLU A 485 -17.23 22.16 7.01
CA GLU A 485 -16.24 21.13 6.74
C GLU A 485 -15.40 21.53 5.52
N ILE A 486 -14.08 21.39 5.63
CA ILE A 486 -13.13 21.73 4.58
C ILE A 486 -12.10 20.62 4.41
N ASP A 487 -11.85 20.22 3.16
CA ASP A 487 -10.77 19.33 2.78
C ASP A 487 -9.59 20.13 2.25
N LEU A 488 -8.43 19.99 2.91
CA LEU A 488 -7.19 20.69 2.58
C LEU A 488 -6.21 19.73 1.91
N HIS A 489 -5.65 20.09 0.76
CA HIS A 489 -4.62 19.28 0.12
C HIS A 489 -3.56 20.16 -0.58
N ILE A 490 -2.35 19.60 -0.77
CA ILE A 490 -1.31 20.31 -1.51
C ILE A 490 -1.46 19.99 -2.99
N ARG A 491 -1.76 21.02 -3.79
CA ARG A 491 -1.81 20.94 -5.24
C ARG A 491 -0.43 21.23 -5.81
N LYS A 492 0.09 20.32 -6.64
CA LYS A 492 1.31 20.57 -7.40
C LYS A 492 1.12 21.76 -8.30
N LYS A 493 2.08 22.68 -8.27
CA LYS A 493 2.13 23.76 -9.26
C LYS A 493 2.41 23.12 -10.64
N SER A 494 1.48 23.23 -11.58
CA SER A 494 1.77 22.90 -12.98
C SER A 494 2.96 23.75 -13.43
N ILE A 495 4.05 23.11 -13.84
CA ILE A 495 5.24 23.76 -14.40
C ILE A 495 4.91 24.33 -15.77
#